data_AF-A0AB36RP88-F1
#
_entry.id   AF-A0AB36RP88-F1
#
_cell.length_a   1.000
_cell.length_b   1.000
_cell.length_c   1.000
_cell.angle_alpha   90.00
_cell.angle_beta   90.00
_cell.angle_gamma   90.00
#
_symmetry.space_group_name_H-M   'P 1'
#
loop_
_entity.id
_entity.type
_entity.pdbx_description
1 polymer ?
#
loop_
_entity_poly.entity_id
_entity_poly.type
_entity_poly.pdbx_seq_one_letter_code
_entity_poly.pdbx_strand_id
1 'polypeptide(L)'
;MSSAFQPSEPEHIRLSDADRTEAMSALGEALSEGRLTLGEYDERCQYCTQAQTRADLVPLFADIPQAPVMGSSAGMPAAQHDVPVFTARELVEARRSGRRTRAGIFWLGTIGSITLAGAASLPAVLAVIPVLFILLYVMKVGPDSWYSPSLRDMERSKRRLVRAKQLELEADRAYDAARRKAERREQIDQLTGDTLNFAQESLNRFRRRD
;
A
#
# COMPACT_ATOMS: atom_id res chain seq x y z
N MET A 1 -35.63 -25.53 -5.84
CA MET A 1 -35.65 -24.58 -4.70
C MET A 1 -34.31 -23.86 -4.68
N SER A 2 -34.20 -22.71 -5.34
CA SER A 2 -32.97 -21.90 -5.42
C SER A 2 -32.69 -21.26 -4.08
N SER A 3 -31.60 -21.65 -3.42
CA SER A 3 -31.03 -20.91 -2.31
C SER A 3 -30.26 -19.72 -2.90
N ALA A 4 -30.87 -18.53 -2.85
CA ALA A 4 -30.18 -17.30 -3.19
C ALA A 4 -29.12 -17.03 -2.11
N PHE A 5 -27.86 -16.89 -2.53
CA PHE A 5 -26.78 -16.34 -1.69
C PHE A 5 -27.18 -14.92 -1.28
N GLN A 6 -27.74 -14.76 -0.07
CA GLN A 6 -27.90 -13.44 0.54
C GLN A 6 -26.50 -12.95 0.93
N PRO A 7 -26.00 -11.85 0.34
CA PRO A 7 -24.79 -11.22 0.85
C PRO A 7 -25.10 -10.82 2.30
N SER A 8 -24.37 -11.40 3.25
CA SER A 8 -24.48 -11.03 4.67
C SER A 8 -24.32 -9.52 4.76
N GLU A 9 -25.34 -8.83 5.28
CA GLU A 9 -25.30 -7.39 5.47
C GLU A 9 -24.01 -7.02 6.23
N PRO A 10 -23.26 -6.00 5.77
CA PRO A 10 -21.96 -5.64 6.32
C PRO A 10 -22.02 -5.23 7.81
N GLU A 11 -23.22 -5.02 8.35
CA GLU A 11 -23.51 -4.67 9.73
C GLU A 11 -23.18 -5.79 10.72
N HIS A 12 -23.34 -7.06 10.35
CA HIS A 12 -23.05 -8.21 11.21
C HIS A 12 -21.57 -8.64 11.21
N ILE A 13 -20.69 -7.85 10.59
CA ILE A 13 -19.25 -8.13 10.57
C ILE A 13 -18.65 -7.79 11.92
N ARG A 14 -17.87 -8.73 12.49
CA ARG A 14 -17.13 -8.54 13.73
C ARG A 14 -16.10 -7.41 13.57
N LEU A 15 -16.13 -6.47 14.52
CA LEU A 15 -15.29 -5.29 14.54
C LEU A 15 -13.83 -5.67 14.85
N SER A 16 -12.89 -5.11 14.10
CA SER A 16 -11.47 -5.19 14.44
C SER A 16 -11.07 -4.12 15.46
N ASP A 17 -9.99 -4.33 16.22
CA ASP A 17 -9.42 -3.29 17.08
C ASP A 17 -9.00 -2.04 16.29
N ALA A 18 -8.63 -2.23 15.02
CA ALA A 18 -8.31 -1.15 14.10
C ALA A 18 -9.55 -0.28 13.81
N ASP A 19 -10.66 -0.91 13.43
CA ASP A 19 -11.94 -0.24 13.18
C ASP A 19 -12.40 0.52 14.44
N ARG A 20 -12.20 -0.07 15.62
CA ARG A 20 -12.53 0.57 16.89
C ARG A 20 -11.71 1.84 17.16
N THR A 21 -10.43 1.80 16.84
CA THR A 21 -9.51 2.94 16.98
C THR A 21 -9.83 4.04 15.96
N GLU A 22 -10.22 3.66 14.75
CA GLU A 22 -10.63 4.58 13.69
C GLU A 22 -11.91 5.33 14.07
N ALA A 23 -12.90 4.63 14.63
CA ALA A 23 -14.12 5.24 15.14
C ALA A 23 -13.84 6.28 16.24
N MET A 24 -12.95 5.96 17.20
CA MET A 24 -12.55 6.93 18.23
C MET A 24 -11.84 8.15 17.64
N SER A 25 -11.03 7.97 16.60
CA SER A 25 -10.37 9.08 15.90
C SER A 25 -11.39 10.01 15.23
N ALA A 26 -12.42 9.46 14.59
CA ALA A 26 -13.48 10.23 13.96
C ALA A 26 -14.33 11.01 14.99
N LEU A 27 -14.59 10.43 16.16
CA LEU A 27 -15.23 11.14 17.27
C LEU A 27 -14.35 12.30 17.77
N GLY A 28 -13.03 12.12 17.79
CA GLY A 28 -12.08 13.17 18.18
C GLY A 28 -12.06 14.35 17.20
N GLU A 29 -12.28 14.10 15.92
CA GLU A 29 -12.44 15.13 14.89
C GLU A 29 -13.77 15.88 15.04
N ALA A 30 -14.87 15.19 15.33
CA ALA A 30 -16.14 15.84 15.65
C ALA A 30 -16.05 16.74 16.90
N LEU A 31 -15.25 16.35 17.89
CA LEU A 31 -14.95 17.16 19.08
C LEU A 31 -14.12 18.40 18.73
N SER A 32 -13.08 18.28 17.90
CA SER A 32 -12.23 19.43 17.53
C SER A 32 -12.98 20.45 16.68
N GLU A 33 -13.96 20.00 15.89
CA GLU A 33 -14.89 20.87 15.16
C GLU A 33 -15.97 21.51 16.05
N GLY A 34 -16.05 21.13 17.33
CA GLY A 34 -17.05 21.63 18.27
C GLY A 34 -18.46 21.08 18.04
N ARG A 35 -18.60 20.01 17.26
CA ARG A 35 -19.89 19.34 16.99
C ARG A 35 -20.28 18.35 18.08
N LEU A 36 -19.30 17.94 18.87
CA LEU A 36 -19.45 17.05 20.01
C LEU A 36 -18.87 17.74 21.24
N THR A 37 -19.54 17.63 22.38
CA THR A 37 -18.97 18.09 23.64
C THR A 37 -17.99 17.06 24.21
N LEU A 38 -17.12 17.47 25.14
CA LEU A 38 -16.14 16.56 25.76
C LEU A 38 -16.82 15.40 26.51
N GLY A 39 -17.97 15.65 27.14
CA GLY A 39 -18.72 14.61 27.85
C GLY A 39 -19.29 13.55 26.91
N GLU A 40 -19.91 13.99 25.81
CA GLU A 40 -20.44 13.09 24.78
C GLU A 40 -19.33 12.31 24.07
N TYR A 41 -18.16 12.93 23.88
CA TYR A 41 -16.98 12.26 23.33
C TYR A 41 -16.52 11.10 24.22
N ASP A 42 -16.39 11.31 25.53
CA ASP A 42 -15.94 10.27 26.45
C ASP A 42 -16.93 9.11 26.51
N GLU A 43 -18.23 9.42 26.61
CA GLU A 43 -19.30 8.43 26.60
C GLU A 43 -19.29 7.58 25.32
N ARG A 44 -19.21 8.22 24.15
CA ARG A 44 -19.15 7.49 22.87
C ARG A 44 -17.86 6.70 22.68
N CYS A 45 -16.74 7.18 23.20
CA CYS A 45 -15.49 6.41 23.20
C CYS A 45 -15.59 5.15 24.05
N GLN A 46 -16.25 5.22 25.20
CA GLN A 46 -16.50 4.04 26.02
C GLN A 46 -17.40 3.03 25.28
N TYR A 47 -18.45 3.49 24.60
CA TYR A 47 -19.27 2.60 23.77
C TYR A 47 -18.50 1.99 22.60
N CYS A 48 -17.65 2.77 21.93
CA CYS A 48 -16.72 2.27 20.92
C CYS A 48 -15.83 1.15 21.50
N THR A 49 -15.27 1.31 22.71
CA THR A 49 -14.41 0.26 23.33
C THR A 49 -15.10 -1.10 23.46
N GLN A 50 -16.41 -1.10 23.69
CA GLN A 50 -17.21 -2.29 23.99
C GLN A 50 -17.89 -2.90 22.75
N ALA A 51 -17.92 -2.15 21.63
CA ALA A 51 -18.52 -2.59 20.38
C ALA A 51 -17.85 -3.87 19.83
N GLN A 52 -18.69 -4.82 19.40
CA GLN A 52 -18.25 -6.10 18.85
C GLN A 52 -18.53 -6.22 17.36
N THR A 53 -19.51 -5.47 16.85
CA THR A 53 -19.92 -5.49 15.44
C THR A 53 -19.92 -4.10 14.85
N ARG A 54 -19.93 -4.01 13.52
CA ARG A 54 -20.04 -2.72 12.82
C ARG A 54 -21.39 -2.05 13.07
N ALA A 55 -22.47 -2.83 13.21
CA ALA A 55 -23.79 -2.33 13.57
C ALA A 55 -23.78 -1.51 14.88
N ASP A 56 -22.97 -1.92 15.85
CA ASP A 56 -22.87 -1.24 17.16
C ASP A 56 -22.28 0.17 17.07
N LEU A 57 -21.49 0.46 16.02
CA LEU A 57 -20.87 1.76 15.82
C LEU A 57 -21.77 2.76 15.10
N VAL A 58 -22.62 2.30 14.19
CA VAL A 58 -23.52 3.14 13.38
C VAL A 58 -24.34 4.13 14.23
N PRO A 59 -25.03 3.74 15.33
CA PRO A 59 -25.82 4.67 16.11
C PRO A 59 -24.99 5.76 16.80
N LEU A 60 -23.69 5.53 17.05
CA LEU A 60 -22.80 6.50 17.71
C LEU A 60 -22.47 7.72 16.83
N PHE A 61 -22.77 7.65 15.53
CA PHE A 61 -22.50 8.71 14.55
C PHE A 61 -23.76 9.23 13.85
N ALA A 62 -24.95 8.74 14.23
CA ALA A 62 -26.20 9.04 13.52
C ALA A 62 -26.57 10.54 13.50
N ASP A 63 -26.13 11.28 14.52
CA ASP A 63 -26.37 12.71 14.72
C ASP A 63 -25.20 13.59 14.26
N ILE A 64 -24.08 13.00 13.84
CA ILE A 64 -22.87 13.71 13.38
C ILE A 64 -22.84 13.67 11.84
N PRO A 65 -23.34 14.71 11.14
CA PRO A 65 -23.29 14.76 9.68
C PRO A 65 -21.82 14.81 9.22
N GLN A 66 -21.44 13.90 8.32
CA GLN A 66 -20.10 13.68 7.73
C GLN A 66 -19.14 12.74 8.47
N ALA A 67 -19.57 12.03 9.53
CA ALA A 67 -18.74 10.93 10.03
C ALA A 67 -18.48 9.92 8.88
N PRO A 68 -17.25 9.40 8.72
CA PRO A 68 -16.94 8.40 7.72
C PRO A 68 -17.77 7.16 8.05
N VAL A 69 -18.93 7.06 7.40
CA VAL A 69 -19.81 5.89 7.45
C VAL A 69 -18.95 4.70 7.09
N MET A 70 -18.64 3.87 8.09
CA MET A 70 -17.88 2.64 7.95
C MET A 70 -18.70 1.63 7.14
N GLY A 71 -18.89 1.87 5.85
CA GLY A 71 -19.63 1.01 4.94
C GLY A 71 -20.69 1.75 4.13
N SER A 72 -20.26 2.54 3.13
CA SER A 72 -21.11 2.80 1.97
C SER A 72 -20.26 2.96 0.72
N SER A 73 -19.83 1.83 0.17
CA SER A 73 -19.62 1.67 -1.26
C SER A 73 -20.94 1.21 -1.88
N ALA A 74 -21.97 2.06 -1.86
CA ALA A 74 -23.19 1.83 -2.61
C ALA A 74 -23.79 3.18 -3.03
N GLY A 75 -23.37 3.64 -4.21
CA GLY A 75 -24.20 4.52 -5.05
C GLY A 75 -24.22 6.02 -4.76
N MET A 76 -23.09 6.71 -4.90
CA MET A 76 -23.10 8.11 -5.37
C MET A 76 -22.05 8.30 -6.47
N PRO A 77 -22.34 9.09 -7.53
CA PRO A 77 -21.35 9.37 -8.57
C PRO A 77 -20.24 10.24 -7.98
N ALA A 78 -19.02 9.73 -8.10
CA ALA A 78 -17.81 10.31 -7.56
C ALA A 78 -17.54 11.72 -8.15
N ALA A 79 -17.72 12.75 -7.34
CA ALA A 79 -16.97 13.98 -7.52
C ALA A 79 -15.52 13.71 -7.10
N GLN A 80 -14.68 13.69 -8.10
CA GLN A 80 -13.24 13.46 -8.12
C GLN A 80 -12.49 14.25 -7.02
N HIS A 81 -12.21 13.61 -5.89
CA HIS A 81 -11.05 13.92 -5.07
C HIS A 81 -10.11 12.72 -5.15
N ASP A 82 -9.01 12.92 -5.85
CA ASP A 82 -7.97 11.93 -6.13
C ASP A 82 -7.11 11.73 -4.86
N VAL A 83 -7.74 11.22 -3.80
CA VAL A 83 -7.01 10.64 -2.66
C VAL A 83 -6.75 9.18 -2.99
N PRO A 84 -5.49 8.78 -3.26
CA PRO A 84 -5.18 7.39 -3.58
C PRO A 84 -5.62 6.51 -2.40
N VAL A 85 -6.59 5.63 -2.67
CA VAL A 85 -7.16 4.72 -1.68
C VAL A 85 -6.09 3.71 -1.27
N PHE A 86 -5.32 4.05 -0.24
CA PHE A 86 -4.42 3.12 0.43
C PHE A 86 -5.26 2.06 1.12
N THR A 87 -4.94 0.80 0.88
CA THR A 87 -5.65 -0.31 1.55
C THR A 87 -5.38 -0.24 3.05
N ALA A 88 -6.41 -0.42 3.89
CA ALA A 88 -6.29 -0.38 5.35
C ALA A 88 -5.18 -1.31 5.90
N ARG A 89 -4.86 -2.39 5.16
CA ARG A 89 -3.73 -3.27 5.46
C ARG A 89 -2.36 -2.62 5.26
N GLU A 90 -2.15 -1.83 4.20
CA GLU A 90 -0.92 -1.05 3.97
C GLU A 90 -0.70 0.00 5.07
N LEU A 91 -1.77 0.64 5.57
CA LEU A 91 -1.71 1.62 6.65
C LEU A 91 -1.38 0.98 8.02
N VAL A 92 -1.93 -0.20 8.31
CA VAL A 92 -1.68 -0.95 9.55
C VAL A 92 -0.27 -1.55 9.58
N GLU A 93 0.26 -2.04 8.46
CA GLU A 93 1.65 -2.55 8.36
C GLU A 93 2.69 -1.43 8.51
N ALA A 94 2.43 -0.25 7.94
CA ALA A 94 3.29 0.93 8.14
C ALA A 94 3.37 1.34 9.63
N ARG A 95 2.28 1.20 10.39
CA ARG A 95 2.23 1.52 11.83
C ARG A 95 2.87 0.43 12.72
N ARG A 96 2.85 -0.85 12.31
CA ARG A 96 3.40 -1.99 13.08
C ARG A 96 4.93 -2.11 13.02
N SER A 97 5.57 -1.57 11.98
CA SER A 97 7.03 -1.64 11.78
C SER A 97 7.82 -0.79 12.78
N GLY A 98 7.30 0.38 13.18
CA GLY A 98 7.96 1.29 14.11
C GLY A 98 8.19 0.74 15.53
N ARG A 99 7.41 -0.27 15.96
CA ARG A 99 7.55 -0.89 17.29
C ARG A 99 8.74 -1.84 17.39
N ARG A 100 9.14 -2.48 16.28
CA ARG A 100 10.26 -3.45 16.25
C ARG A 100 11.63 -2.76 16.20
N THR A 101 11.73 -1.59 15.57
CA THR A 101 12.97 -0.81 15.51
C THR A 101 13.38 -0.25 16.88
N ARG A 102 12.42 0.19 17.70
CA ARG A 102 12.67 0.62 19.09
C ARG A 102 13.11 -0.53 19.99
N ALA A 103 12.50 -1.70 19.84
CA ALA A 103 12.91 -2.91 20.54
C ALA A 103 14.33 -3.32 20.13
N GLY A 104 14.68 -3.24 18.84
CA GLY A 104 16.02 -3.57 18.34
C GLY A 104 17.12 -2.65 18.90
N ILE A 105 16.89 -1.34 18.95
CA ILE A 105 17.85 -0.37 19.52
C ILE A 105 17.96 -0.53 21.04
N PHE A 106 16.84 -0.77 21.73
CA PHE A 106 16.85 -1.06 23.15
C PHE A 106 17.69 -2.31 23.45
N TRP A 107 17.46 -3.42 22.73
CA TRP A 107 18.25 -4.64 22.90
C TRP A 107 19.72 -4.49 22.51
N LEU A 108 20.05 -3.74 21.45
CA LEU A 108 21.45 -3.45 21.08
C LEU A 108 22.17 -2.57 22.09
N GLY A 109 21.49 -1.55 22.63
CA GLY A 109 22.03 -0.69 23.69
C GLY A 109 22.29 -1.45 24.98
N THR A 110 21.37 -2.35 25.37
CA THR A 110 21.54 -3.22 26.54
C THR A 110 22.70 -4.19 26.36
N ILE A 111 22.84 -4.83 25.19
CA ILE A 111 23.94 -5.76 24.92
C ILE A 111 25.29 -5.02 24.82
N GLY A 112 25.33 -3.85 24.17
CA GLY A 112 26.53 -3.02 24.06
C GLY A 112 27.04 -2.51 25.41
N SER A 113 26.12 -2.17 26.33
CA SER A 113 26.46 -1.81 27.71
C SER A 113 27.14 -2.94 28.48
N ILE A 114 26.82 -4.21 28.20
CA ILE A 114 27.44 -5.37 28.86
C ILE A 114 28.87 -5.57 28.34
N THR A 115 29.11 -5.33 27.05
CA THR A 115 30.46 -5.47 26.45
C THR A 115 31.43 -4.38 26.87
N LEU A 116 30.96 -3.15 27.19
CA LEU A 116 31.79 -2.06 27.68
C LEU A 116 32.01 -2.12 29.21
N ALA A 117 31.25 -2.95 29.93
CA ALA A 117 31.31 -3.11 31.38
C ALA A 117 32.44 -4.05 31.87
N GLY A 118 33.57 -4.12 31.17
CA GLY A 118 34.79 -4.72 31.71
C GLY A 118 35.33 -3.98 32.95
N ALA A 119 34.87 -2.74 33.21
CA ALA A 119 35.35 -1.88 34.29
C ALA A 119 34.26 -1.11 35.08
N ALA A 120 32.96 -1.38 34.88
CA ALA A 120 31.87 -0.63 35.52
C ALA A 120 31.18 -1.44 36.62
N SER A 121 30.80 -0.79 37.73
CA SER A 121 30.09 -1.42 38.84
C SER A 121 28.63 -1.73 38.46
N LEU A 122 28.10 -2.87 38.94
CA LEU A 122 26.70 -3.31 38.74
C LEU A 122 25.63 -2.21 38.88
N PRO A 123 25.70 -1.26 39.84
CA PRO A 123 24.72 -0.18 39.93
C PRO A 123 24.77 0.80 38.75
N ALA A 124 25.92 1.02 38.13
CA ALA A 124 26.06 1.92 36.98
C ALA A 124 25.35 1.34 35.74
N VAL A 125 25.46 0.03 35.50
CA VAL A 125 24.78 -0.65 34.39
C VAL A 125 23.26 -0.65 34.60
N LEU A 126 22.80 -0.88 35.84
CA LEU A 126 21.38 -0.83 36.19
C LEU A 126 20.77 0.58 36.02
N ALA A 127 21.55 1.65 36.17
CA ALA A 127 21.09 3.02 35.96
C ALA A 127 20.91 3.38 34.47
N VAL A 128 21.62 2.71 33.55
CA VAL A 128 21.52 2.98 32.10
C VAL A 128 20.17 2.50 31.54
N ILE A 129 19.62 1.39 32.06
CA ILE A 129 18.36 0.79 31.60
C ILE A 129 17.16 1.75 31.73
N PRO A 130 16.87 2.34 32.91
CA PRO A 130 15.76 3.28 33.06
C PRO A 130 16.00 4.59 32.31
N VAL A 131 17.26 5.05 32.17
CA VAL A 131 17.59 6.26 31.40
C VAL A 131 17.27 6.05 29.90
N LEU A 132 17.69 4.93 29.32
CA LEU A 132 17.35 4.59 27.94
C LEU A 132 15.84 4.40 27.76
N PHE A 133 15.17 3.79 28.74
CA PHE A 133 13.72 3.65 28.73
C PHE A 133 13.00 5.01 28.70
N ILE A 134 13.38 5.93 29.59
CA ILE A 134 12.78 7.28 29.64
C ILE A 134 13.06 8.05 28.35
N LEU A 135 14.30 8.01 27.83
CA LEU A 135 14.70 8.77 26.65
C LEU A 135 13.99 8.27 25.38
N LEU A 136 13.85 6.94 25.22
CA LEU A 136 13.22 6.34 24.06
C LEU A 136 11.69 6.25 24.13
N TYR A 137 11.11 6.05 25.32
CA TYR A 137 9.65 5.81 25.48
C TYR A 137 8.87 6.99 26.06
N VAL A 138 9.44 7.81 26.96
CA VAL A 138 8.73 8.94 27.59
C VAL A 138 9.00 10.25 26.87
N MET A 139 10.27 10.56 26.59
CA MET A 139 10.62 11.84 25.96
C MET A 139 10.41 11.86 24.45
N LYS A 140 10.08 10.71 23.81
CA LYS A 140 9.85 10.61 22.35
C LYS A 140 11.03 11.16 21.53
N VAL A 141 12.24 11.22 22.12
CA VAL A 141 13.46 11.73 21.50
C VAL A 141 14.00 10.67 20.55
N GLY A 142 13.58 10.76 19.30
CA GLY A 142 14.06 9.92 18.21
C GLY A 142 13.79 10.63 16.87
N PRO A 143 14.62 10.39 15.84
CA PRO A 143 14.42 10.97 14.51
C PRO A 143 12.98 10.78 14.02
N ASP A 144 12.38 11.80 13.40
CA ASP A 144 11.01 11.73 12.87
C ASP A 144 10.82 10.58 11.86
N SER A 145 11.91 10.10 11.23
CA SER A 145 11.93 8.93 10.36
C SER A 145 11.52 7.61 11.05
N TRP A 146 11.51 7.58 12.39
CA TRP A 146 11.08 6.43 13.18
C TRP A 146 9.57 6.37 13.43
N TYR A 147 8.83 7.43 13.09
CA TYR A 147 7.40 7.56 13.39
C TYR A 147 6.48 7.32 12.20
N SER A 148 6.97 7.42 10.96
CA SER A 148 6.23 7.00 9.76
C SER A 148 7.18 6.82 8.57
N PRO A 149 7.20 5.66 7.87
CA PRO A 149 7.81 5.62 6.55
C PRO A 149 7.07 6.64 5.66
N SER A 150 7.80 7.56 5.03
CA SER A 150 7.17 8.65 4.28
C SER A 150 6.39 8.08 3.09
N LEU A 151 5.19 8.62 2.81
CA LEU A 151 4.36 8.21 1.65
C LEU A 151 5.16 8.26 0.33
N ARG A 152 6.15 9.15 0.26
CA ARG A 152 7.08 9.34 -0.86
C ARG A 152 8.00 8.14 -1.10
N ASP A 153 8.36 7.37 -0.08
CA ASP A 153 9.21 6.18 -0.23
C ASP A 153 8.44 4.99 -0.79
N MET A 154 7.14 4.89 -0.47
CA MET A 154 6.23 3.92 -1.08
C MET A 154 5.95 4.23 -2.55
N GLU A 155 5.77 5.50 -2.91
CA GLU A 155 5.63 5.93 -4.30
C GLU A 155 6.87 5.55 -5.14
N ARG A 156 8.08 5.74 -4.59
CA ARG A 156 9.32 5.34 -5.25
C ARG A 156 9.39 3.83 -5.47
N SER A 157 8.92 3.05 -4.51
CA SER A 157 8.93 1.58 -4.57
C SER A 157 7.92 1.07 -5.61
N LYS A 158 6.71 1.63 -5.64
CA LYS A 158 5.70 1.35 -6.67
C LYS A 158 6.21 1.74 -8.07
N ARG A 159 6.86 2.91 -8.20
CA ARG A 159 7.48 3.33 -9.48
C ARG A 159 8.59 2.39 -9.95
N ARG A 160 9.40 1.82 -9.04
CA ARG A 160 10.44 0.83 -9.39
C ARG A 160 9.85 -0.46 -9.93
N LEU A 161 8.78 -0.96 -9.31
CA LEU A 161 8.07 -2.16 -9.77
C LEU A 161 7.40 -1.94 -11.13
N VAL A 162 6.75 -0.79 -11.33
CA VAL A 162 6.14 -0.43 -12.61
C VAL A 162 7.20 -0.31 -13.70
N ARG A 163 8.33 0.36 -13.42
CA ARG A 163 9.44 0.47 -14.38
C ARG A 163 10.04 -0.89 -14.72
N ALA A 164 10.24 -1.76 -13.72
CA ALA A 164 10.73 -3.13 -13.97
C ALA A 164 9.78 -3.90 -14.89
N LYS A 165 8.46 -3.80 -14.66
CA LYS A 165 7.44 -4.39 -15.54
C LYS A 165 7.39 -3.78 -16.92
N GLN A 166 7.61 -2.47 -17.04
CA GLN A 166 7.68 -1.80 -18.34
C GLN A 166 8.88 -2.26 -19.16
N LEU A 167 10.04 -2.46 -18.52
CA LEU A 167 11.24 -2.97 -19.18
C LEU A 167 11.04 -4.39 -19.73
N GLU A 168 10.35 -5.27 -18.99
CA GLU A 168 9.97 -6.61 -19.48
C GLU A 168 9.09 -6.51 -20.74
N LEU A 169 8.04 -5.70 -20.70
CA LEU A 169 7.12 -5.53 -21.84
C LEU A 169 7.78 -4.88 -23.05
N GLU A 170 8.73 -3.97 -22.83
CA GLU A 170 9.48 -3.33 -23.90
C GLU A 170 10.45 -4.31 -24.56
N ALA A 171 11.11 -5.16 -23.78
CA ALA A 171 11.96 -6.23 -24.30
C ALA A 171 11.18 -7.21 -25.18
N ASP A 172 9.97 -7.60 -24.75
CA ASP A 172 9.07 -8.47 -25.53
C ASP A 172 8.69 -7.83 -26.87
N ARG A 173 8.28 -6.55 -26.84
CA ARG A 173 7.93 -5.81 -28.06
C ARG A 173 9.12 -5.64 -29.01
N ALA A 174 10.31 -5.44 -28.47
CA ALA A 174 11.54 -5.33 -29.25
C ALA A 174 11.86 -6.65 -29.95
N TYR A 175 11.67 -7.79 -29.26
CA TYR A 175 11.83 -9.13 -29.84
C TYR A 175 10.84 -9.37 -30.99
N ASP A 176 9.56 -9.05 -30.80
CA ASP A 176 8.53 -9.18 -31.84
C ASP A 176 8.79 -8.29 -33.06
N ALA A 177 9.30 -7.08 -32.83
CA ALA A 177 9.66 -6.16 -33.89
C ALA A 177 10.88 -6.65 -34.69
N ALA A 178 11.87 -7.24 -34.01
CA ALA A 178 13.03 -7.84 -34.65
C ALA A 178 12.62 -9.05 -35.50
N ARG A 179 11.75 -9.92 -34.98
CA ARG A 179 11.21 -11.08 -35.71
C ARG A 179 10.46 -10.67 -36.98
N ARG A 180 9.53 -9.72 -36.89
CA ARG A 180 8.79 -9.21 -38.06
C ARG A 180 9.69 -8.53 -39.10
N LYS A 181 10.82 -7.95 -38.68
CA LYS A 181 11.81 -7.40 -39.62
C LYS A 181 12.58 -8.51 -40.34
N ALA A 182 12.92 -9.60 -39.65
CA ALA A 182 13.56 -10.76 -40.27
C ALA A 182 12.62 -11.41 -41.30
N GLU A 183 11.36 -11.68 -40.93
CA GLU A 183 10.36 -12.26 -41.83
C GLU A 183 10.12 -11.39 -43.06
N ARG A 184 10.01 -10.06 -42.89
CA ARG A 184 9.86 -9.14 -44.04
C ARG A 184 11.06 -9.15 -44.98
N ARG A 185 12.28 -9.32 -44.46
CA ARG A 185 13.48 -9.42 -45.30
C ARG A 185 13.43 -10.68 -46.16
N GLU A 186 13.07 -11.81 -45.57
CA GLU A 186 12.91 -13.07 -46.29
C GLU A 186 11.85 -12.97 -47.40
N GLN A 187 10.70 -12.35 -47.11
CA GLN A 187 9.65 -12.13 -48.11
C GLN A 187 10.13 -11.23 -49.26
N ILE A 188 10.90 -10.17 -48.95
CA ILE A 188 11.45 -9.28 -49.98
C ILE A 188 12.45 -10.01 -50.85
N ASP A 189 13.29 -10.87 -50.28
CA ASP A 189 14.27 -11.66 -51.04
C ASP A 189 13.58 -12.65 -51.97
N GLN A 190 12.50 -13.32 -51.50
CA GLN A 190 11.67 -14.20 -52.33
C GLN A 190 11.00 -13.44 -53.47
N LEU A 191 10.34 -12.32 -53.18
CA LEU A 191 9.70 -11.49 -54.20
C LEU A 191 10.72 -10.95 -55.22
N THR A 192 11.92 -10.60 -54.78
CA THR A 192 13.02 -10.17 -55.67
C THR A 192 13.47 -11.33 -56.56
N GLY A 193 13.60 -12.54 -56.02
CA GLY A 193 13.91 -13.74 -56.81
C GLY A 193 12.84 -14.07 -57.84
N ASP A 194 11.56 -14.07 -57.43
CA ASP A 194 10.41 -14.37 -58.29
C ASP A 194 10.26 -13.35 -59.41
N THR A 195 10.47 -12.06 -59.12
CA THR A 195 10.41 -10.99 -60.13
C THR A 195 11.55 -11.09 -61.15
N LEU A 196 12.77 -11.43 -60.73
CA LEU A 196 13.90 -11.66 -61.64
C LEU A 196 13.66 -12.87 -62.55
N ASN A 197 13.18 -13.98 -61.99
CA ASN A 197 12.86 -15.18 -62.74
C ASN A 197 11.75 -14.91 -63.78
N PHE A 198 10.69 -14.21 -63.37
CA PHE A 198 9.59 -13.82 -64.26
C PHE A 198 10.06 -12.89 -65.39
N ALA A 199 10.93 -11.93 -65.08
CA ALA A 199 11.52 -11.03 -66.08
C ALA A 199 12.40 -11.80 -67.08
N GLN A 200 13.22 -12.73 -66.59
CA GLN A 200 14.09 -13.56 -67.43
C GLN A 200 13.29 -14.52 -68.31
N GLU A 201 12.23 -15.14 -67.78
CA GLU A 201 11.36 -16.01 -68.54
C GLU A 201 10.62 -15.26 -69.66
N SER A 202 10.12 -14.05 -69.35
CA SER A 202 9.48 -13.18 -70.32
C SER A 202 10.44 -12.83 -71.47
N LEU A 203 11.68 -12.45 -71.15
CA LEU A 203 12.71 -12.15 -72.15
C LEU A 203 13.03 -13.37 -73.04
N ASN A 204 13.21 -14.53 -72.43
CA ASN A 204 13.49 -15.78 -73.15
C ASN A 204 12.33 -16.20 -74.06
N ARG A 205 11.08 -15.96 -73.63
CA ARG A 205 9.89 -16.27 -74.41
C ARG A 205 9.79 -15.43 -75.68
N PHE A 206 10.17 -14.14 -75.62
CA PHE A 206 10.23 -13.29 -76.81
C PHE A 206 11.34 -13.74 -77.76
N ARG A 207 12.54 -14.06 -77.27
CA ARG A 207 13.67 -14.51 -78.10
C ARG A 207 13.43 -15.83 -78.84
N ARG A 208 12.53 -16.70 -78.36
CA ARG A 208 12.17 -17.98 -79.02
C ARG A 208 11.15 -17.82 -80.17
N ARG A 209 10.56 -16.63 -80.37
CA ARG A 209 9.52 -16.38 -81.39
C ARG A 209 10.05 -15.75 -82.68
N ASP A 210 11.28 -15.27 -82.68
CA ASP A 210 12.02 -14.79 -83.85
C ASP A 210 12.96 -15.89 -84.38
#